data_AF-F9RT93-F1
#
_entry.id   AF-F9RT93-F1
#
_cell.length_a   1.000
_cell.length_b   1.000
_cell.length_c   1.000
_cell.angle_alpha   90.00
_cell.angle_beta   90.00
_cell.angle_gamma   90.00
#
_symmetry.space_group_name_H-M   'P 1'
#
loop_
_entity.id
_entity.type
_entity.pdbx_description
1 polymer ?
#
loop_
_entity_poly.entity_id
_entity_poly.type
_entity_poly.pdbx_seq_one_letter_code
_entity_poly.pdbx_strand_id
1 'polypeptide(L)'
;MNPNFQTQQLTDEFILTIRANPNRAGWRNYQKEQFEKIDADATIPWNATLSLGPKHLREKAGITGLIAPYLIISLMGGELMPLSEGWFMVVAGIFIGFMSWLFFAEICYYYRFGSRAMAAHQHQNQPHFFFSAMRTAAWVGVVFCIVITFWVGPMAFVGAGASALMAFKLVDAKRQDIYTTIPYDSVLCLDVIKSADHISIWFKGCSFTYDPTNPKILETIRVYELFCKPEQFDEILITLKSKLHPEVQIVESASLDDRLDFDEEAKKHDISLISVPLHEEEQQKT
;
A
#
# COMPACT_ATOMS: atom_id res chain seq x y z
N MET A 1 -33.92 11.73 -3.37
CA MET A 1 -33.83 10.61 -4.34
C MET A 1 -33.00 9.62 -3.57
N ASN A 2 -33.59 8.51 -3.11
CA ASN A 2 -32.92 7.53 -2.22
C ASN A 2 -31.50 7.25 -2.72
N PRO A 3 -30.51 7.00 -1.85
CA PRO A 3 -29.16 6.77 -2.29
C PRO A 3 -29.26 5.53 -3.16
N ASN A 4 -28.88 5.67 -4.43
CA ASN A 4 -28.81 4.49 -5.28
C ASN A 4 -27.54 3.75 -4.88
N PHE A 5 -27.60 3.03 -3.75
CA PHE A 5 -26.55 2.16 -3.22
C PHE A 5 -26.15 1.04 -4.22
N GLN A 6 -26.70 1.04 -5.43
CA GLN A 6 -26.43 0.13 -6.53
C GLN A 6 -25.34 0.62 -7.50
N THR A 7 -24.84 1.85 -7.42
CA THR A 7 -23.72 2.31 -8.29
C THR A 7 -22.34 1.96 -7.75
N GLN A 8 -22.16 0.67 -7.49
CA GLN A 8 -21.05 -0.16 -7.98
C GLN A 8 -21.60 -1.59 -8.03
N GLN A 9 -22.45 -1.84 -9.03
CA GLN A 9 -22.66 -3.19 -9.55
C GLN A 9 -21.45 -3.49 -10.43
N LEU A 10 -20.89 -4.70 -10.34
CA LEU A 10 -19.93 -5.22 -11.31
C LEU A 10 -20.44 -4.93 -12.73
N THR A 11 -19.96 -3.87 -13.36
CA THR A 11 -20.39 -3.55 -14.73
C THR A 11 -19.84 -4.61 -15.67
N ASP A 12 -20.60 -4.97 -16.70
CA ASP A 12 -20.14 -5.97 -17.69
C ASP A 12 -18.80 -5.54 -18.30
N GLU A 13 -18.61 -4.23 -18.53
CA GLU A 13 -17.34 -3.64 -18.96
C GLU A 13 -16.20 -3.91 -17.96
N PHE A 14 -16.46 -3.78 -16.66
CA PHE A 14 -15.49 -4.07 -15.60
C PHE A 14 -15.16 -5.56 -15.54
N ILE A 15 -16.16 -6.44 -15.60
CA ILE A 15 -15.96 -7.89 -15.60
C ILE A 15 -15.13 -8.30 -16.82
N LEU A 16 -15.45 -7.81 -18.02
CA LEU A 16 -14.74 -8.10 -19.25
C LEU A 16 -13.28 -7.61 -19.20
N THR A 17 -13.05 -6.40 -18.67
CA THR A 17 -11.70 -5.83 -18.54
C THR A 17 -10.83 -6.66 -17.59
N ILE A 18 -11.38 -7.12 -16.46
CA ILE A 18 -10.64 -7.96 -15.51
C ILE A 18 -10.48 -9.39 -16.02
N ARG A 19 -11.46 -9.95 -16.73
CA ARG A 19 -11.33 -11.26 -17.42
C ARG A 19 -10.23 -11.24 -18.48
N ALA A 20 -10.03 -10.13 -19.18
CA ALA A 20 -8.95 -10.00 -20.17
C ALA A 20 -7.55 -10.09 -19.53
N ASN A 21 -7.40 -9.67 -18.26
CA ASN A 21 -6.16 -9.77 -17.51
C ASN A 21 -6.42 -10.15 -16.04
N PRO A 22 -6.68 -11.44 -15.75
CA PRO A 22 -7.10 -11.91 -14.42
C PRO A 22 -5.92 -12.04 -13.43
N ASN A 23 -4.86 -11.26 -13.64
CA ASN A 23 -3.66 -11.26 -12.80
C ASN A 23 -3.57 -9.97 -11.98
N ARG A 24 -2.76 -10.00 -10.90
CA ARG A 24 -2.57 -8.84 -10.00
C ARG A 24 -2.09 -7.58 -10.73
N ALA A 25 -1.31 -7.74 -11.81
CA ALA A 25 -0.80 -6.61 -12.59
C ALA A 25 -1.92 -5.93 -13.39
N GLY A 26 -2.80 -6.69 -14.01
CA GLY A 26 -3.98 -6.22 -14.73
C GLY A 26 -4.93 -5.44 -13.81
N TRP A 27 -5.20 -5.99 -12.61
CA TRP A 27 -5.97 -5.28 -11.59
C TRP A 27 -5.37 -3.92 -11.22
N ARG A 28 -4.05 -3.87 -10.97
CA ARG A 28 -3.36 -2.61 -10.62
C ARG A 28 -3.36 -1.61 -11.77
N ASN A 29 -3.20 -2.07 -13.01
CA ASN A 29 -3.25 -1.22 -14.20
C ASN A 29 -4.64 -0.60 -14.35
N TYR A 30 -5.71 -1.39 -14.20
CA TYR A 30 -7.07 -0.88 -14.21
C TYR A 30 -7.28 0.20 -13.13
N GLN A 31 -6.85 -0.05 -11.89
CA GLN A 31 -6.97 0.96 -10.82
C GLN A 31 -6.18 2.24 -11.12
N LYS A 32 -5.00 2.12 -11.77
CA LYS A 32 -4.20 3.26 -12.21
C LYS A 32 -4.91 4.07 -13.29
N GLU A 33 -5.50 3.42 -14.29
CA GLU A 33 -6.26 4.11 -15.34
C GLU A 33 -7.48 4.85 -14.77
N GLN A 34 -8.18 4.26 -13.79
CA GLN A 34 -9.29 4.94 -13.11
C GLN A 34 -8.80 6.14 -12.30
N PHE A 35 -7.65 6.03 -11.63
CA PHE A 35 -7.03 7.15 -10.94
C PHE A 35 -6.69 8.28 -11.92
N GLU A 36 -6.06 7.98 -13.06
CA GLU A 36 -5.67 9.00 -14.05
C GLU A 36 -6.87 9.74 -14.66
N LYS A 37 -7.99 9.03 -14.90
CA LYS A 37 -9.25 9.65 -15.36
C LYS A 37 -9.79 10.67 -14.35
N ILE A 38 -9.69 10.37 -13.05
CA ILE A 38 -10.16 11.25 -11.98
C ILE A 38 -9.15 12.39 -11.73
N ASP A 39 -7.85 12.12 -11.84
CA ASP A 39 -6.79 13.13 -11.71
C ASP A 39 -6.91 14.22 -12.78
N ALA A 40 -7.31 13.86 -14.01
CA ALA A 40 -7.58 14.81 -15.09
C ALA A 40 -8.77 15.75 -14.81
N ASP A 41 -9.75 15.31 -14.03
CA ASP A 41 -10.94 16.07 -13.60
C ASP A 41 -10.78 16.65 -12.18
N ALA A 42 -9.63 16.45 -11.55
CA ALA A 42 -9.45 16.78 -10.14
C ALA A 42 -9.47 18.29 -9.92
N THR A 43 -10.37 18.74 -9.05
CA THR A 43 -10.51 20.17 -8.72
C THR A 43 -9.49 20.60 -7.67
N ILE A 44 -9.13 19.69 -6.76
CA ILE A 44 -8.23 19.97 -5.62
C ILE A 44 -7.26 18.80 -5.46
N PRO A 45 -5.95 18.99 -5.72
CA PRO A 45 -4.92 18.02 -5.39
C PRO A 45 -4.48 18.20 -3.94
N TRP A 46 -4.48 17.12 -3.18
CA TRP A 46 -4.02 17.15 -1.80
C TRP A 46 -3.05 15.99 -1.52
N ASN A 47 -1.93 16.29 -0.85
CA ASN A 47 -0.88 15.31 -0.59
C ASN A 47 -0.59 15.27 0.91
N ALA A 48 -0.52 14.07 1.47
CA ALA A 48 -0.17 13.82 2.85
C ALA A 48 1.00 12.82 2.92
N THR A 49 1.83 12.95 3.95
CA THR A 49 2.95 12.02 4.20
C THR A 49 2.81 11.48 5.61
N LEU A 50 2.67 10.17 5.74
CA LEU A 50 2.53 9.46 7.00
C LEU A 50 3.87 8.83 7.38
N SER A 51 4.42 9.26 8.52
CA SER A 51 5.53 8.55 9.15
C SER A 51 4.99 7.34 9.90
N LEU A 52 5.59 6.17 9.72
CA LEU A 52 5.22 4.92 10.41
C LEU A 52 5.52 4.92 11.93
N GLY A 53 5.82 6.09 12.51
CA GLY A 53 6.15 6.23 13.92
C GLY A 53 6.48 7.68 14.30
N PRO A 54 7.16 7.90 15.44
CA PRO A 54 7.43 9.24 15.96
C PRO A 54 8.16 10.10 14.94
N LYS A 55 7.99 11.42 15.08
CA LYS A 55 8.63 12.39 14.18
C LYS A 55 10.13 12.11 14.04
N HIS A 56 10.59 12.06 12.80
CA HIS A 56 11.96 11.73 12.40
C HIS A 56 12.43 10.32 12.77
N LEU A 57 11.53 9.33 12.88
CA LEU A 57 11.91 7.94 13.16
C LEU A 57 12.88 7.41 12.10
N ARG A 58 12.62 7.72 10.83
CA ARG A 58 13.44 7.31 9.68
C ARG A 58 14.88 7.77 9.81
N GLU A 59 15.07 9.05 10.09
CA GLU A 59 16.39 9.67 10.27
C GLU A 59 17.08 9.14 11.52
N LYS A 60 16.35 9.02 12.64
CA LYS A 60 16.88 8.45 13.89
C LYS A 60 17.32 7.00 13.72
N ALA A 61 16.52 6.18 13.05
CA ALA A 61 16.86 4.78 12.78
C ALA A 61 18.08 4.67 11.86
N GLY A 62 18.17 5.52 10.82
CA GLY A 62 19.33 5.55 9.94
C GLY A 62 20.63 5.94 10.66
N ILE A 63 20.59 7.01 11.47
CA ILE A 63 21.75 7.47 12.26
C ILE A 63 22.14 6.41 13.31
N THR A 64 21.14 5.81 13.98
CA THR A 64 21.39 4.76 14.97
C THR A 64 22.03 3.53 14.31
N GLY A 65 21.51 3.07 13.17
CA GLY A 65 22.09 1.95 12.42
C GLY A 65 23.51 2.23 11.91
N LEU A 66 23.85 3.51 11.66
CA LEU A 66 25.20 3.92 11.25
C LEU A 66 26.20 3.88 12.41
N ILE A 67 25.80 4.34 13.59
CA ILE A 67 26.70 4.52 14.74
C ILE A 67 26.76 3.27 15.63
N ALA A 68 25.64 2.56 15.80
CA ALA A 68 25.52 1.47 16.76
C ALA A 68 26.52 0.33 16.56
N PRO A 69 26.80 -0.16 15.33
CA PRO A 69 27.77 -1.25 15.14
C PRO A 69 29.17 -0.89 15.65
N TYR A 70 29.61 0.35 15.39
CA TYR A 70 30.90 0.85 15.84
C TYR A 70 30.96 1.00 17.37
N LEU A 71 29.90 1.53 17.99
CA LEU A 71 29.83 1.70 19.43
C LEU A 71 29.77 0.37 20.18
N ILE A 72 28.97 -0.60 19.69
CA ILE A 72 28.82 -1.91 20.35
C ILE A 72 30.17 -2.62 20.44
N ILE A 73 30.95 -2.64 19.35
CA ILE A 73 32.25 -3.31 19.34
C ILE A 73 33.29 -2.54 20.16
N SER A 74 33.29 -1.20 20.10
CA SER A 74 34.15 -0.38 20.95
C SER A 74 33.86 -0.62 22.44
N LEU A 75 32.59 -0.76 22.83
CA LEU A 75 32.19 -1.09 24.20
C LEU A 75 32.64 -2.50 24.62
N MET A 76 32.58 -3.48 23.71
CA MET A 76 33.11 -4.82 23.97
C MET A 76 34.63 -4.84 24.14
N GLY A 77 35.35 -3.95 23.44
CA GLY A 77 36.79 -3.79 23.55
C GLY A 77 37.25 -2.96 24.75
N GLY A 78 36.35 -2.26 25.45
CA GLY A 78 36.65 -1.39 26.57
C GLY A 78 37.30 -0.04 26.20
N GLU A 79 37.66 0.16 24.93
CA GLU A 79 38.26 1.37 24.39
C GLU A 79 37.60 1.77 23.06
N LEU A 80 37.63 3.07 22.74
CA LEU A 80 37.16 3.58 21.46
C LEU A 80 38.15 3.18 20.36
N MET A 81 37.76 2.22 19.53
CA MET A 81 38.62 1.69 18.48
C MET A 81 39.02 2.82 17.51
N PRO A 82 40.30 2.95 17.12
CA PRO A 82 40.68 3.95 16.13
C PRO A 82 40.03 3.67 14.77
N LEU A 83 39.61 4.73 14.06
CA LEU A 83 38.88 4.62 12.80
C LEU A 83 39.65 3.86 11.70
N SER A 84 41.00 3.84 11.79
CA SER A 84 41.88 3.09 10.89
C SER A 84 41.72 1.57 11.04
N GLU A 85 41.43 1.08 12.24
CA GLU A 85 41.25 -0.34 12.53
C GLU A 85 39.78 -0.74 12.37
N GLY A 86 38.86 0.17 12.69
CA GLY A 86 37.41 -0.03 12.62
C GLY A 86 36.77 0.20 11.24
N TRP A 87 37.54 0.32 10.14
CA TRP A 87 36.99 0.69 8.82
C TRP A 87 35.89 -0.25 8.32
N PHE A 88 36.01 -1.56 8.59
CA PHE A 88 34.97 -2.54 8.23
C PHE A 88 33.65 -2.26 8.96
N MET A 89 33.72 -1.78 10.19
CA MET A 89 32.54 -1.41 10.99
C MET A 89 31.89 -0.13 10.50
N VAL A 90 32.67 0.79 9.96
CA VAL A 90 32.13 1.99 9.28
C VAL A 90 31.37 1.57 8.02
N VAL A 91 31.92 0.64 7.22
CA VAL A 91 31.23 0.11 6.02
C VAL A 91 29.95 -0.64 6.42
N ALA A 92 30.02 -1.50 7.44
CA ALA A 92 28.85 -2.20 7.96
C ALA A 92 27.80 -1.23 8.52
N GLY A 93 28.22 -0.19 9.25
CA GLY A 93 27.35 0.88 9.74
C GLY A 93 26.67 1.66 8.62
N ILE A 94 27.39 2.04 7.58
CA ILE A 94 26.78 2.68 6.39
C ILE A 94 25.70 1.78 5.78
N PHE A 95 25.98 0.48 5.63
CA PHE A 95 25.02 -0.46 5.08
C PHE A 95 23.78 -0.62 5.97
N ILE A 96 23.98 -0.87 7.27
CA ILE A 96 22.89 -1.05 8.24
C ILE A 96 22.08 0.24 8.37
N GLY A 97 22.73 1.39 8.55
CA GLY A 97 22.08 2.69 8.61
C GLY A 97 21.25 3.01 7.37
N PHE A 98 21.78 2.73 6.18
CA PHE A 98 21.03 2.89 4.94
C PHE A 98 19.82 1.94 4.85
N MET A 99 19.98 0.66 5.22
CA MET A 99 18.88 -0.31 5.25
C MET A 99 17.79 0.09 6.26
N SER A 100 18.17 0.52 7.46
CA SER A 100 17.24 1.00 8.48
C SER A 100 16.49 2.25 8.01
N TRP A 101 17.19 3.19 7.37
CA TRP A 101 16.58 4.40 6.81
C TRP A 101 15.57 4.09 5.70
N LEU A 102 15.78 3.04 4.92
CA LEU A 102 14.84 2.58 3.90
C LEU A 102 13.66 1.80 4.48
N PHE A 103 13.86 1.04 5.55
CA PHE A 103 12.82 0.26 6.21
C PHE A 103 11.75 1.15 6.83
N PHE A 104 12.16 2.25 7.46
CA PHE A 104 11.26 3.25 8.04
C PHE A 104 10.87 4.36 7.05
N ALA A 105 10.85 4.06 5.74
CA ALA A 105 10.38 5.01 4.75
C ALA A 105 8.92 5.38 5.00
N GLU A 106 8.63 6.68 4.96
CA GLU A 106 7.28 7.22 5.11
C GLU A 106 6.36 6.76 3.98
N ILE A 107 5.05 6.73 4.20
CA ILE A 107 4.07 6.49 3.15
C ILE A 107 3.57 7.84 2.64
N CYS A 108 3.73 8.10 1.35
CA CYS A 108 3.15 9.26 0.68
C CYS A 108 1.76 8.90 0.17
N TYR A 109 0.78 9.74 0.49
CA TYR A 109 -0.60 9.70 0.03
C TYR A 109 -0.86 10.90 -0.88
N TYR A 110 -1.47 10.64 -2.03
CA TYR A 110 -1.92 11.63 -3.00
C TYR A 110 -3.43 11.45 -3.17
N TYR A 111 -4.18 12.38 -2.61
CA TYR A 111 -5.63 12.46 -2.72
C TYR A 111 -6.00 13.40 -3.87
N ARG A 112 -6.99 12.98 -4.64
CA ARG A 112 -7.58 13.72 -5.77
C ARG A 112 -9.08 13.68 -5.65
N PHE A 113 -9.71 14.84 -5.57
CA PHE A 113 -11.16 14.97 -5.49
C PHE A 113 -11.69 15.43 -6.84
N GLY A 114 -12.25 14.51 -7.61
CA GLY A 114 -12.94 14.80 -8.88
C GLY A 114 -14.37 15.26 -8.66
N SER A 115 -15.12 15.42 -9.75
CA SER A 115 -16.55 15.74 -9.68
C SER A 115 -17.42 14.56 -9.22
N ARG A 116 -17.06 13.33 -9.62
CA ARG A 116 -17.88 12.10 -9.41
C ARG A 116 -17.28 11.10 -8.42
N ALA A 117 -15.97 11.19 -8.18
CA ALA A 117 -15.26 10.24 -7.34
C ALA A 117 -14.02 10.87 -6.70
N MET A 118 -13.61 10.28 -5.58
CA MET A 118 -12.33 10.51 -4.96
C MET A 118 -11.33 9.43 -5.42
N ALA A 119 -10.12 9.84 -5.77
CA ALA A 119 -9.02 8.93 -6.07
C ALA A 119 -7.87 9.13 -5.08
N ALA A 120 -7.26 8.04 -4.66
CA ALA A 120 -6.13 8.03 -3.76
C ALA A 120 -5.02 7.16 -4.35
N HIS A 121 -3.81 7.70 -4.37
CA HIS A 121 -2.59 6.99 -4.72
C HIS A 121 -1.66 7.00 -3.53
N GLN A 122 -1.22 5.83 -3.08
CA GLN A 122 -0.25 5.70 -2.01
C GLN A 122 0.99 4.93 -2.47
N HIS A 123 2.13 5.35 -1.95
CA HIS A 123 3.41 4.67 -2.17
C HIS A 123 4.38 4.92 -1.02
N GLN A 124 5.33 4.00 -0.82
CA GLN A 124 6.43 4.24 0.11
C GLN A 124 7.40 5.29 -0.47
N ASN A 125 7.88 6.19 0.37
CA ASN A 125 8.82 7.27 0.06
C ASN A 125 10.26 6.74 -0.07
N GLN A 126 10.43 5.78 -0.96
CA GLN A 126 11.72 5.19 -1.29
C GLN A 126 12.29 5.83 -2.55
N PRO A 127 13.61 6.12 -2.57
CA PRO A 127 14.24 6.73 -3.74
C PRO A 127 14.20 5.78 -4.94
N HIS A 128 13.99 6.32 -6.15
CA HIS A 128 13.84 5.51 -7.36
C HIS A 128 15.07 4.60 -7.62
N PHE A 129 16.27 5.09 -7.27
CA PHE A 129 17.51 4.31 -7.39
C PHE A 129 17.50 3.03 -6.54
N PHE A 130 16.76 2.97 -5.43
CA PHE A 130 16.72 1.79 -4.55
C PHE A 130 16.26 0.53 -5.29
N PHE A 131 15.18 0.61 -6.05
CA PHE A 131 14.67 -0.53 -6.81
C PHE A 131 15.65 -0.97 -7.91
N SER A 132 16.33 -0.01 -8.55
CA SER A 132 17.38 -0.31 -9.53
C SER A 132 18.59 -0.99 -8.88
N ALA A 133 19.02 -0.50 -7.73
CA ALA A 133 20.13 -1.05 -6.96
C ALA A 133 19.79 -2.47 -6.46
N MET A 134 18.59 -2.71 -5.94
CA MET A 134 18.13 -4.03 -5.53
C MET A 134 18.12 -5.01 -6.70
N ARG A 135 17.60 -4.60 -7.87
CA ARG A 135 17.61 -5.43 -9.08
C ARG A 135 19.03 -5.78 -9.52
N THR A 136 19.93 -4.80 -9.47
CA THR A 136 21.35 -4.98 -9.83
C THR A 136 22.03 -5.93 -8.85
N ALA A 137 21.85 -5.72 -7.55
CA ALA A 137 22.41 -6.59 -6.51
C ALA A 137 21.85 -8.02 -6.59
N ALA A 138 20.56 -8.18 -6.90
CA ALA A 138 19.95 -9.48 -7.12
C ALA A 138 20.59 -10.21 -8.32
N TRP A 139 20.80 -9.51 -9.44
CA TRP A 139 21.50 -10.08 -10.60
C TRP A 139 22.93 -10.48 -10.29
N VAL A 140 23.69 -9.62 -9.58
CA VAL A 140 25.05 -9.94 -9.14
C VAL A 140 25.05 -11.16 -8.24
N GLY A 141 24.11 -11.26 -7.30
CA GLY A 141 23.96 -12.43 -6.43
C GLY A 141 23.67 -13.72 -7.20
N VAL A 142 22.77 -13.68 -8.19
CA VAL A 142 22.45 -14.84 -9.04
C VAL A 142 23.68 -15.28 -9.84
N VAL A 143 24.39 -14.36 -10.50
CA VAL A 143 25.61 -14.66 -11.26
C VAL A 143 26.69 -15.25 -10.36
N PHE A 144 26.90 -14.65 -9.19
CA PHE A 144 27.86 -15.13 -8.20
C PHE A 144 27.55 -16.55 -7.73
N CYS A 145 26.28 -16.86 -7.43
CA CYS A 145 25.86 -18.22 -7.07
C CYS A 145 26.12 -19.23 -8.19
N ILE A 146 25.89 -18.86 -9.45
CA ILE A 146 26.17 -19.72 -10.61
C ILE A 146 27.67 -20.01 -10.71
N VAL A 147 28.52 -18.98 -10.61
CA VAL A 147 29.98 -19.11 -10.67
C VAL A 147 30.52 -20.00 -9.54
N ILE A 148 30.04 -19.80 -8.31
CA ILE A 148 30.44 -20.65 -7.16
C ILE A 148 30.04 -22.10 -7.40
N THR A 149 28.84 -22.35 -7.95
CA THR A 149 28.38 -23.71 -8.23
C THR A 149 29.30 -24.42 -9.23
N PHE A 150 29.82 -23.71 -10.23
CA PHE A 150 30.82 -24.27 -11.15
C PHE A 150 32.15 -24.59 -10.49
N TRP A 151 32.58 -23.82 -9.49
CA TRP A 151 33.87 -23.99 -8.83
C TRP A 151 33.87 -24.97 -7.66
N VAL A 152 32.86 -24.88 -6.80
CA VAL A 152 32.73 -25.66 -5.55
C VAL A 152 31.88 -26.92 -5.76
N GLY A 153 31.13 -26.97 -6.86
CA GLY A 153 30.25 -28.07 -7.23
C GLY A 153 28.82 -27.90 -6.69
N PRO A 154 27.89 -28.81 -7.08
CA PRO A 154 26.46 -28.68 -6.82
C PRO A 154 26.06 -28.68 -5.34
N MET A 155 26.90 -29.21 -4.45
CA MET A 155 26.63 -29.22 -3.01
C MET A 155 26.60 -27.81 -2.40
N ALA A 156 27.26 -26.81 -3.03
CA ALA A 156 27.19 -25.41 -2.59
C ALA A 156 25.76 -24.82 -2.70
N PHE A 157 24.87 -25.43 -3.48
CA PHE A 157 23.48 -25.01 -3.61
C PHE A 157 22.63 -25.37 -2.38
N VAL A 158 23.06 -26.36 -1.58
CA VAL A 158 22.40 -26.79 -0.33
C VAL A 158 22.75 -25.78 0.77
N GLY A 159 22.12 -24.60 0.69
CA GLY A 159 22.36 -23.47 1.59
C GLY A 159 22.24 -22.14 0.85
N ALA A 160 22.95 -21.99 -0.26
CA ALA A 160 22.89 -20.80 -1.13
C ALA A 160 21.64 -20.76 -2.05
N GLY A 161 20.94 -21.88 -2.24
CA GLY A 161 19.74 -21.93 -3.08
C GLY A 161 18.60 -21.02 -2.56
N ALA A 162 18.49 -20.84 -1.24
CA ALA A 162 17.48 -19.96 -0.65
C ALA A 162 17.75 -18.48 -0.95
N SER A 163 19.02 -18.05 -0.92
CA SER A 163 19.39 -16.67 -1.29
C SER A 163 19.25 -16.44 -2.79
N ALA A 164 19.52 -17.43 -3.64
CA ALA A 164 19.27 -17.35 -5.08
C ALA A 164 17.77 -17.19 -5.40
N LEU A 165 16.90 -17.98 -4.75
CA LEU A 165 15.44 -17.84 -4.91
C LEU A 165 14.92 -16.47 -4.44
N MET A 166 15.44 -15.96 -3.33
CA MET A 166 15.13 -14.62 -2.85
C MET A 166 15.61 -13.55 -3.83
N ALA A 167 16.81 -13.70 -4.39
CA ALA A 167 17.34 -12.81 -5.41
C ALA A 167 16.44 -12.79 -6.65
N PHE A 168 15.98 -13.94 -7.15
CA PHE A 168 15.04 -14.00 -8.28
C PHE A 168 13.74 -13.22 -8.02
N LYS A 169 13.19 -13.29 -6.79
CA LYS A 169 12.02 -12.46 -6.41
C LYS A 169 12.34 -10.96 -6.39
N LEU A 170 13.56 -10.58 -6.04
CA LEU A 170 14.02 -9.20 -5.98
C LEU A 170 14.43 -8.63 -7.36
N VAL A 171 14.66 -9.47 -8.37
CA VAL A 171 14.96 -9.01 -9.74
C VAL A 171 13.81 -8.17 -10.31
N ASP A 172 12.56 -8.54 -10.02
CA ASP A 172 11.40 -7.72 -10.42
C ASP A 172 10.94 -6.74 -9.34
N ALA A 173 11.83 -6.39 -8.39
CA ALA A 173 11.50 -5.38 -7.39
C ALA A 173 11.15 -4.06 -8.09
N LYS A 174 9.96 -3.58 -7.78
CA LYS A 174 9.36 -2.35 -8.30
C LYS A 174 8.69 -1.62 -7.15
N ARG A 175 8.52 -0.32 -7.31
CA ARG A 175 7.74 0.45 -6.35
C ARG A 175 6.32 -0.10 -6.26
N GLN A 176 5.84 -0.26 -5.04
CA GLN A 176 4.46 -0.67 -4.83
C GLN A 176 3.59 0.57 -4.77
N ASP A 177 3.01 0.91 -5.92
CA ASP A 177 1.97 1.93 -6.02
C ASP A 177 0.61 1.24 -5.83
N ILE A 178 -0.18 1.76 -4.88
CA ILE A 178 -1.54 1.30 -4.61
C ILE A 178 -2.48 2.43 -4.97
N TYR A 179 -3.44 2.13 -5.85
CA TYR A 179 -4.45 3.07 -6.31
C TYR A 179 -5.82 2.62 -5.77
N THR A 180 -6.56 3.57 -5.21
CA THR A 180 -7.91 3.36 -4.68
C THR A 180 -8.81 4.45 -5.25
N THR A 181 -9.96 4.07 -5.79
CA THR A 181 -10.96 5.00 -6.31
C THR A 181 -12.28 4.75 -5.60
N ILE A 182 -12.89 5.82 -5.09
CA ILE A 182 -14.10 5.81 -4.27
C ILE A 182 -15.12 6.72 -4.95
N PRO A 183 -16.10 6.16 -5.68
CA PRO A 183 -17.24 6.93 -6.20
C PRO A 183 -18.07 7.51 -5.06
N TYR A 184 -18.49 8.77 -5.16
CA TYR A 184 -19.30 9.39 -4.09
C TYR A 184 -20.66 8.71 -3.92
N ASP A 185 -21.23 8.18 -5.00
CA ASP A 185 -22.51 7.47 -5.00
C ASP A 185 -22.44 6.11 -4.27
N SER A 186 -21.23 5.59 -4.03
CA SER A 186 -21.00 4.30 -3.35
C SER A 186 -20.73 4.44 -1.86
N VAL A 187 -20.63 5.67 -1.34
CA VAL A 187 -20.34 5.94 0.07
C VAL A 187 -21.58 5.71 0.92
N LEU A 188 -21.43 4.89 1.95
CA LEU A 188 -22.49 4.47 2.87
C LEU A 188 -22.53 5.40 4.09
N CYS A 189 -21.39 5.50 4.78
CA CYS A 189 -21.23 6.33 5.95
C CYS A 189 -19.81 6.92 6.03
N LEU A 190 -19.72 8.04 6.72
CA LEU A 190 -18.46 8.63 7.16
C LEU A 190 -18.38 8.49 8.67
N ASP A 191 -17.31 7.88 9.15
CA ASP A 191 -16.98 7.86 10.57
C ASP A 191 -15.86 8.88 10.81
N VAL A 192 -16.14 9.88 11.63
CA VAL A 192 -15.28 11.03 11.88
C VAL A 192 -14.91 11.05 13.35
N ILE A 193 -13.63 10.79 13.63
CA ILE A 193 -13.09 10.77 14.98
C ILE A 193 -12.27 12.04 15.19
N LYS A 194 -12.93 13.07 15.72
CA LYS A 194 -12.32 14.38 15.98
C LYS A 194 -11.19 14.31 17.02
N SER A 195 -11.23 13.35 17.93
CA SER A 195 -10.19 13.17 18.96
C SER A 195 -8.86 12.64 18.40
N ALA A 196 -8.87 12.07 17.20
CA ALA A 196 -7.70 11.47 16.55
C ALA A 196 -7.43 12.01 15.13
N ASP A 197 -8.10 13.10 14.73
CA ASP A 197 -8.05 13.67 13.37
C ASP A 197 -8.19 12.61 12.26
N HIS A 198 -9.11 11.67 12.47
CA HIS A 198 -9.26 10.52 11.60
C HIS A 198 -10.63 10.51 10.90
N ILE A 199 -10.64 10.21 9.60
CA ILE A 199 -11.86 10.03 8.80
C ILE A 199 -11.81 8.65 8.15
N SER A 200 -12.77 7.79 8.48
CA SER A 200 -13.00 6.51 7.81
C SER A 200 -14.17 6.65 6.85
N ILE A 201 -13.91 6.35 5.57
CA ILE A 201 -14.92 6.36 4.51
C ILE A 201 -15.36 4.92 4.26
N TRP A 202 -16.64 4.64 4.49
CA TRP A 202 -17.23 3.35 4.25
C TRP A 202 -17.93 3.38 2.91
N PHE A 203 -17.57 2.47 2.01
CA PHE A 203 -18.12 2.46 0.66
C PHE A 203 -18.27 1.04 0.13
N LYS A 204 -19.23 0.86 -0.78
CA LYS A 204 -19.36 -0.38 -1.53
C LYS A 204 -18.28 -0.42 -2.61
N GLY A 205 -17.44 -1.46 -2.58
CA GLY A 205 -16.32 -1.64 -3.50
C GLY A 205 -16.21 -3.04 -4.07
N CYS A 206 -15.41 -3.22 -5.11
CA CYS A 206 -15.04 -4.55 -5.63
C CYS A 206 -13.71 -5.03 -5.03
N SER A 207 -13.60 -6.33 -4.76
CA SER A 207 -12.37 -6.99 -4.33
C SER A 207 -12.02 -8.17 -5.20
N PHE A 208 -10.72 -8.40 -5.35
CA PHE A 208 -10.17 -9.47 -6.17
C PHE A 208 -9.50 -10.49 -5.26
N THR A 209 -9.91 -11.75 -5.35
CA THR A 209 -9.24 -12.84 -4.62
C THR A 209 -7.98 -13.26 -5.37
N TYR A 210 -6.85 -13.24 -4.67
CA TYR A 210 -5.54 -13.62 -5.22
C TYR A 210 -5.30 -15.13 -5.24
N ASP A 211 -6.36 -15.95 -5.17
CA ASP A 211 -6.22 -17.39 -5.22
C ASP A 211 -5.83 -17.80 -6.65
N PRO A 212 -4.62 -18.38 -6.86
CA PRO A 212 -4.18 -18.79 -8.18
C PRO A 212 -5.03 -19.91 -8.78
N THR A 213 -5.81 -20.64 -7.96
CA THR A 213 -6.65 -21.75 -8.41
C THR A 213 -8.08 -21.35 -8.74
N ASN A 214 -8.59 -20.25 -8.17
CA ASN A 214 -9.94 -19.77 -8.43
C ASN A 214 -10.05 -18.25 -8.20
N PRO A 215 -9.59 -17.41 -9.14
CA PRO A 215 -9.73 -15.97 -9.04
C PRO A 215 -11.20 -15.57 -9.16
N LYS A 216 -11.68 -14.77 -8.20
CA LYS A 216 -13.06 -14.26 -8.15
C LYS A 216 -13.05 -12.76 -7.90
N ILE A 217 -14.04 -12.08 -8.46
CA ILE A 217 -14.36 -10.71 -8.06
C ILE A 217 -15.56 -10.75 -7.13
N LEU A 218 -15.47 -10.02 -6.01
CA LEU A 218 -16.48 -9.97 -4.97
C LEU A 218 -16.87 -8.52 -4.74
N GLU A 219 -18.15 -8.21 -4.75
CA GLU A 219 -18.65 -6.96 -4.16
C GLU A 219 -18.57 -7.06 -2.64
N THR A 220 -17.95 -6.07 -2.00
CA THR A 220 -17.78 -6.04 -0.54
C THR A 220 -17.79 -4.60 -0.03
N ILE A 221 -18.15 -4.41 1.23
CA ILE A 221 -18.01 -3.12 1.89
C ILE A 221 -16.53 -2.94 2.23
N ARG A 222 -15.97 -1.80 1.87
CA ARG A 222 -14.58 -1.43 2.17
C ARG A 222 -14.55 -0.18 3.02
N VAL A 223 -13.55 -0.15 3.89
CA VAL A 223 -13.19 1.06 4.64
C VAL A 223 -11.93 1.63 4.01
N TYR A 224 -11.96 2.93 3.73
CA TYR A 224 -10.78 3.69 3.40
C TYR A 224 -10.51 4.72 4.48
N GLU A 225 -9.37 4.57 5.14
CA GLU A 225 -8.91 5.50 6.16
C GLU A 225 -8.17 6.67 5.50
N LEU A 226 -8.68 7.88 5.74
CA LEU A 226 -8.13 9.11 5.24
C LEU A 226 -7.11 9.66 6.24
N PHE A 227 -5.85 9.71 5.83
CA PHE A 227 -4.78 10.25 6.65
C PHE A 227 -4.65 11.75 6.41
N CYS A 228 -5.10 12.53 7.39
CA CYS A 228 -5.11 13.98 7.35
C CYS A 228 -4.05 14.54 8.30
N LYS A 229 -3.44 15.68 7.95
CA LYS A 229 -2.76 16.50 8.97
C LYS A 229 -3.82 17.25 9.78
N PRO A 230 -3.62 17.48 11.09
CA PRO A 230 -4.59 18.20 11.93
C PRO A 230 -5.01 19.55 11.34
N GLU A 231 -4.04 20.29 10.79
CA GLU A 231 -4.23 21.61 10.17
C GLU A 231 -5.14 21.61 8.95
N GLN A 232 -5.24 20.47 8.25
CA GLN A 232 -6.00 20.34 7.00
C GLN A 232 -7.35 19.66 7.24
N PHE A 233 -7.53 19.01 8.38
CA PHE A 233 -8.67 18.14 8.72
C PHE A 233 -10.03 18.77 8.42
N ASP A 234 -10.25 20.00 8.90
CA ASP A 234 -11.54 20.68 8.76
C ASP A 234 -11.87 21.01 7.30
N GLU A 235 -10.89 21.47 6.52
CA GLU A 235 -11.06 21.82 5.11
C GLU A 235 -11.45 20.60 4.27
N ILE A 236 -10.85 19.45 4.58
CA ILE A 236 -11.12 18.17 3.91
C ILE A 236 -12.51 17.68 4.26
N LEU A 237 -12.87 17.76 5.55
CA LEU A 237 -14.17 17.33 6.01
C LEU A 237 -15.28 18.18 5.35
N ILE A 238 -15.08 19.49 5.23
CA ILE A 238 -16.01 20.38 4.51
C ILE A 238 -16.09 20.01 3.03
N THR A 239 -14.94 19.80 2.38
CA THR A 239 -14.88 19.43 0.95
C THR A 239 -15.59 18.11 0.69
N LEU A 240 -15.34 17.10 1.52
CA LEU A 240 -15.95 15.78 1.42
C LEU A 240 -17.47 15.87 1.65
N LYS A 241 -17.92 16.58 2.70
CA LYS A 241 -19.34 16.82 2.96
C LYS A 241 -20.05 17.53 1.80
N SER A 242 -19.37 18.46 1.11
CA SER A 242 -19.95 19.20 -0.01
C SER A 242 -20.17 18.35 -1.28
N LYS A 243 -19.34 17.31 -1.46
CA LYS A 243 -19.36 16.44 -2.64
C LYS A 243 -20.19 15.17 -2.43
N LEU A 244 -20.45 14.79 -1.18
CA LEU A 244 -21.24 13.62 -0.84
C LEU A 244 -22.74 13.89 -0.94
N HIS A 245 -23.51 12.81 -1.12
CA HIS A 245 -24.95 12.89 -1.08
C HIS A 245 -25.45 13.31 0.32
N PRO A 246 -26.51 14.14 0.41
CA PRO A 246 -27.06 14.60 1.70
C PRO A 246 -27.57 13.49 2.62
N GLU A 247 -27.79 12.30 2.06
CA GLU A 247 -28.33 11.12 2.73
C GLU A 247 -27.22 10.20 3.31
N VAL A 248 -25.94 10.54 3.11
CA VAL A 248 -24.80 9.82 3.72
C VAL A 248 -24.80 10.05 5.22
N GLN A 249 -24.80 8.97 6.00
CA GLN A 249 -24.76 9.05 7.46
C GLN A 249 -23.37 9.47 7.91
N ILE A 250 -23.29 10.57 8.66
CA ILE A 250 -22.05 11.05 9.26
C ILE A 250 -22.13 10.69 10.74
N VAL A 251 -21.32 9.71 11.14
CA VAL A 251 -21.22 9.26 12.52
C VAL A 251 -19.98 9.90 13.13
N GLU A 252 -20.17 10.58 14.25
CA GLU A 252 -19.06 11.17 15.01
C GLU A 252 -18.76 10.24 16.20
N SER A 253 -17.76 9.38 16.06
CA SER A 253 -17.30 8.53 17.17
C SER A 253 -16.34 9.27 18.10
N ALA A 254 -16.52 9.07 19.41
CA ALA A 254 -15.77 9.80 20.45
C ALA A 254 -14.31 9.34 20.57
N SER A 255 -14.02 8.08 20.25
CA SER A 255 -12.71 7.47 20.41
C SER A 255 -12.45 6.36 19.36
N LEU A 256 -11.19 5.92 19.22
CA LEU A 256 -10.81 4.80 18.35
C LEU A 256 -11.42 3.45 18.80
N ASP A 257 -11.74 3.31 20.08
CA ASP A 257 -12.38 2.10 20.64
C ASP A 257 -13.91 2.10 20.42
N ASP A 258 -14.52 3.27 20.19
CA ASP A 258 -15.95 3.44 19.86
C ASP A 258 -16.21 3.55 18.35
N ARG A 259 -15.24 3.10 17.54
CA ARG A 259 -15.42 3.00 16.09
C ARG A 259 -16.59 2.10 15.76
N LEU A 260 -17.33 2.46 14.72
CA LEU A 260 -18.37 1.59 14.18
C LEU A 260 -17.78 0.21 13.89
N ASP A 261 -18.34 -0.81 14.53
CA ASP A 261 -17.92 -2.18 14.30
C ASP A 261 -18.32 -2.59 12.88
N PHE A 262 -17.30 -2.91 12.09
CA PHE A 262 -17.42 -3.25 10.67
C PHE A 262 -18.40 -4.39 10.43
N ASP A 263 -18.39 -5.39 11.32
CA ASP A 263 -19.22 -6.57 11.19
C ASP A 263 -20.69 -6.32 11.57
N GLU A 264 -20.97 -5.29 12.38
CA GLU A 264 -22.34 -4.91 12.74
C GLU A 264 -22.98 -3.98 11.70
N GLU A 265 -22.26 -3.00 11.18
CA GLU A 265 -22.80 -2.13 10.11
C GLU A 265 -23.00 -2.87 8.80
N ALA A 266 -22.06 -3.77 8.44
CA ALA A 266 -22.21 -4.59 7.23
C ALA A 266 -23.48 -5.45 7.26
N LYS A 267 -23.90 -5.92 8.45
CA LYS A 267 -25.16 -6.66 8.64
C LYS A 267 -26.40 -5.78 8.56
N LYS A 268 -26.31 -4.50 8.97
CA LYS A 268 -27.45 -3.55 8.94
C LYS A 268 -27.86 -3.15 7.52
N HIS A 269 -26.91 -3.15 6.58
CA HIS A 269 -27.15 -2.69 5.21
C HIS A 269 -27.63 -3.77 4.23
N ASP A 270 -27.79 -5.03 4.66
CA ASP A 270 -28.29 -6.17 3.87
C ASP A 270 -27.80 -6.18 2.41
N ILE A 271 -26.50 -5.90 2.21
CA ILE A 271 -25.93 -5.79 0.87
C ILE A 271 -25.62 -7.21 0.41
N SER A 272 -26.37 -7.69 -0.59
CA SER A 272 -26.09 -8.97 -1.24
C SER A 272 -24.66 -8.98 -1.77
N LEU A 273 -23.78 -9.80 -1.19
CA LEU A 273 -22.41 -9.99 -1.63
C LEU A 273 -22.43 -10.83 -2.91
N ILE A 274 -22.37 -10.17 -4.07
CA ILE A 274 -22.30 -10.85 -5.37
C ILE A 274 -20.84 -11.28 -5.60
N SER A 275 -20.64 -12.58 -5.87
CA SER A 275 -19.34 -13.13 -6.27
C SER A 275 -19.39 -13.61 -7.72
N VAL A 276 -18.47 -13.14 -8.56
CA VAL A 276 -18.34 -13.59 -9.95
C VAL A 276 -17.02 -14.37 -10.11
N PRO A 277 -17.09 -15.67 -10.45
CA PRO A 277 -15.90 -16.43 -10.80
C PRO A 277 -15.35 -15.97 -12.15
N LEU A 278 -14.02 -15.83 -12.24
CA LEU A 278 -13.36 -15.37 -13.47
C LEU A 278 -12.98 -16.51 -14.43
N HIS A 279 -13.09 -17.76 -13.99
CA HIS A 279 -12.79 -18.95 -14.81
C HIS A 279 -14.02 -19.52 -15.54
N GLU A 280 -15.24 -19.10 -15.20
CA GLU A 280 -16.44 -19.58 -15.89
C GLU A 280 -16.83 -18.57 -16.99
N GLU A 281 -16.85 -19.07 -18.23
CA GLU A 281 -17.58 -18.43 -19.33
C GLU A 281 -19.05 -18.27 -18.92
N GLU A 282 -19.66 -17.18 -19.36
CA GLU A 282 -21.08 -16.90 -19.14
C GLU A 282 -21.92 -18.14 -19.48
N GLN A 283 -22.57 -18.71 -18.46
CA GLN A 283 -23.77 -19.48 -18.74
C GLN A 283 -24.79 -18.49 -19.31
N GLN A 284 -24.86 -18.43 -20.64
CA GLN A 284 -25.97 -17.85 -21.38
C GLN A 284 -27.25 -18.39 -20.76
N LYS A 285 -27.97 -17.53 -20.03
CA LYS A 285 -29.35 -17.79 -19.67
C LYS A 285 -30.12 -17.98 -20.97
N THR A 286 -30.47 -19.23 -21.27
CA THR A 286 -31.46 -19.60 -22.29
C THR A 286 -32.85 -19.44 -21.71
#